data_AF-I4Y563-F1
#
_entry.id   AF-I4Y563-F1
#
_cell.length_a   1.000
_cell.length_b   1.000
_cell.length_c   1.000
_cell.angle_alpha   90.00
_cell.angle_beta   90.00
_cell.angle_gamma   90.00
#
_symmetry.space_group_name_H-M   'P 1'
#
loop_
_entity.id
_entity.type
_entity.pdbx_description
1 polymer ?
#
loop_
_entity_poly.entity_id
_entity_poly.type
_entity_poly.pdbx_seq_one_letter_code
_entity_poly.pdbx_strand_id
1 'polypeptide(L)'
;RQSISAVSKACPNLKSFHLQTGYKYYMPGFTAEEFPPLPFKEDSKRQAHVHNFYYHQEDKLAAVTEDHGWNWTVSRPCAIPGYSKGNWMSVSVTAALYAFGCKEFDEKLHYPGPLVCYDMGYDNSTAKNNAEFQLYAVENAHNRAFSINMVNRINSAHSGHRLQHNSVWKFRHRQIKMSKLRKGSS
;
A
#
# COMPACT_ATOMS: atom_id res chain seq x y z
N ARG A 1 -9.16 -22.20 -0.74
CA ARG A 1 -10.29 -22.17 -1.71
C ARG A 1 -11.67 -22.02 -1.05
N GLN A 2 -11.84 -22.25 0.27
CA GLN A 2 -13.16 -22.19 0.94
C GLN A 2 -13.31 -21.13 2.05
N SER A 3 -12.32 -20.24 2.25
CA SER A 3 -12.29 -19.38 3.45
C SER A 3 -13.53 -18.51 3.60
N ILE A 4 -13.95 -17.80 2.54
CA ILE A 4 -15.13 -16.92 2.62
C ILE A 4 -16.45 -17.69 2.76
N SER A 5 -16.57 -18.86 2.12
CA SER A 5 -17.75 -19.72 2.28
C SER A 5 -17.83 -20.39 3.65
N ALA A 6 -16.71 -20.54 4.36
CA ALA A 6 -16.72 -20.99 5.76
C ALA A 6 -17.22 -19.88 6.69
N VAL A 7 -16.90 -18.61 6.39
CA VAL A 7 -17.40 -17.46 7.14
C VAL A 7 -18.93 -17.38 7.08
N SER A 8 -19.57 -17.73 5.96
CA SER A 8 -21.04 -17.69 5.89
C SER A 8 -21.71 -18.65 6.86
N LYS A 9 -21.09 -19.82 7.07
CA LYS A 9 -21.58 -20.81 8.04
C LYS A 9 -21.32 -20.39 9.48
N ALA A 10 -20.18 -19.76 9.75
CA ALA A 10 -19.78 -19.37 11.10
C ALA A 10 -20.43 -18.07 11.58
N CYS A 11 -20.78 -17.17 10.65
CA CYS A 11 -21.30 -15.83 10.94
C CYS A 11 -22.65 -15.60 10.23
N PRO A 12 -23.75 -16.17 10.75
CA PRO A 12 -25.06 -16.10 10.10
C PRO A 12 -25.62 -14.67 9.98
N ASN A 13 -25.15 -13.75 10.83
CA ASN A 13 -25.57 -12.35 10.85
C ASN A 13 -24.58 -11.41 10.14
N LEU A 14 -23.66 -11.93 9.32
CA LEU A 14 -22.72 -11.09 8.58
C LEU A 14 -23.48 -10.19 7.60
N LYS A 15 -23.14 -8.90 7.59
CA LYS A 15 -23.78 -7.89 6.71
C LYS A 15 -22.87 -7.40 5.60
N SER A 16 -21.57 -7.35 5.86
CA SER A 16 -20.59 -6.77 4.94
C SER A 16 -19.25 -7.48 5.08
N PHE A 17 -18.55 -7.64 3.97
CA PHE A 17 -17.20 -8.19 3.92
C PHE A 17 -16.23 -7.19 3.26
N HIS A 18 -15.12 -6.87 3.94
CA HIS A 18 -14.07 -6.03 3.38
C HIS A 18 -12.88 -6.86 2.90
N LEU A 19 -12.42 -6.60 1.68
CA LEU A 19 -11.22 -7.21 1.12
C LEU A 19 -10.15 -6.15 0.83
N GLN A 20 -8.96 -6.30 1.41
CA GLN A 20 -7.80 -5.50 1.03
C GLN A 20 -6.99 -6.24 -0.06
N THR A 21 -6.84 -5.63 -1.22
CA THR A 21 -5.93 -6.06 -2.30
C THR A 21 -4.71 -5.13 -2.34
N GLY A 22 -4.53 -4.35 -3.41
CA GLY A 22 -3.47 -3.36 -3.51
C GLY A 22 -3.27 -2.80 -4.93
N TYR A 23 -2.37 -1.83 -5.05
CA TYR A 23 -2.04 -1.15 -6.32
C TYR A 23 -1.57 -2.09 -7.45
N LYS A 24 -1.12 -3.30 -7.13
CA LYS A 24 -0.85 -4.33 -8.15
C LYS A 24 -2.08 -4.75 -8.95
N TYR A 25 -3.29 -4.33 -8.55
CA TYR A 25 -4.49 -4.42 -9.40
C TYR A 25 -4.28 -3.70 -10.74
N TYR A 26 -3.68 -2.50 -10.70
CA TYR A 26 -3.42 -1.64 -11.86
C TYR A 26 -2.07 -1.96 -12.52
N MET A 27 -1.09 -2.35 -11.71
CA MET A 27 0.28 -2.61 -12.12
C MET A 27 0.77 -3.98 -11.61
N PRO A 28 0.38 -5.10 -12.25
CA PRO A 28 0.65 -6.44 -11.72
C PRO A 28 2.14 -6.88 -11.79
N GLY A 29 3.08 -5.96 -12.02
CA GLY A 29 4.52 -6.20 -12.00
C GLY A 29 5.12 -6.27 -13.41
N PHE A 30 6.25 -6.97 -13.53
CA PHE A 30 7.09 -7.02 -14.74
C PHE A 30 6.44 -7.68 -15.96
N THR A 31 5.24 -8.24 -15.83
CA THR A 31 4.48 -8.88 -16.91
C THR A 31 3.42 -7.96 -17.51
N ALA A 32 3.30 -6.71 -17.02
CA ALA A 32 2.40 -5.74 -17.60
C ALA A 32 3.03 -5.15 -18.87
N GLU A 33 2.26 -5.13 -19.96
CA GLU A 33 2.68 -4.58 -21.25
C GLU A 33 2.27 -3.10 -21.34
N GLU A 34 1.12 -2.76 -20.75
CA GLU A 34 0.60 -1.40 -20.66
C GLU A 34 0.06 -1.12 -19.25
N PHE A 35 0.25 0.12 -18.79
CA PHE A 35 -0.35 0.59 -17.54
C PHE A 35 -1.48 1.57 -17.85
N PRO A 36 -2.58 1.57 -17.07
CA PRO A 36 -3.59 2.61 -17.19
C PRO A 36 -2.96 4.00 -16.92
N PRO A 37 -3.55 5.08 -17.46
CA PRO A 37 -3.03 6.42 -17.23
C PRO A 37 -3.02 6.74 -15.73
N LEU A 38 -1.98 7.48 -15.29
CA LEU A 38 -1.95 8.04 -13.95
C LEU A 38 -2.81 9.33 -13.89
N PRO A 39 -3.51 9.61 -12.77
CA PRO A 39 -3.67 8.73 -11.62
C PRO A 39 -4.59 7.54 -11.94
N PHE A 40 -4.28 6.37 -11.38
CA PHE A 40 -5.11 5.19 -11.56
C PHE A 40 -6.52 5.43 -11.00
N LYS A 41 -7.52 4.95 -11.75
CA LYS A 41 -8.93 5.03 -11.38
C LYS A 41 -9.48 3.64 -11.12
N GLU A 42 -10.45 3.52 -10.22
CA GLU A 42 -11.03 2.25 -9.77
C GLU A 42 -11.72 1.46 -10.90
N ASP A 43 -12.23 2.18 -11.91
CA ASP A 43 -12.85 1.66 -13.12
C ASP A 43 -11.85 1.28 -14.23
N SER A 44 -10.54 1.41 -13.96
CA SER A 44 -9.50 0.95 -14.89
C SER A 44 -9.70 -0.52 -15.23
N LYS A 45 -9.59 -0.83 -16.53
CA LYS A 45 -9.72 -2.20 -17.04
C LYS A 45 -8.70 -3.13 -16.39
N ARG A 46 -9.12 -4.37 -16.13
CA ARG A 46 -8.22 -5.46 -15.72
C ARG A 46 -7.23 -5.75 -16.85
N GLN A 47 -6.01 -6.10 -16.47
CA GLN A 47 -4.95 -6.51 -17.40
C GLN A 47 -5.20 -7.96 -17.83
N ALA A 48 -5.89 -8.16 -18.95
CA ALA A 48 -6.41 -9.46 -19.37
C ALA A 48 -5.32 -10.53 -19.59
N HIS A 49 -4.12 -10.12 -19.97
CA HIS A 49 -2.97 -10.99 -20.22
C HIS A 49 -2.23 -11.42 -18.93
N VAL A 50 -2.57 -10.83 -17.77
CA VAL A 50 -1.88 -11.13 -16.52
C VAL A 50 -2.76 -11.92 -15.57
N HIS A 51 -2.25 -13.05 -15.09
CA HIS A 51 -2.92 -13.83 -14.04
C HIS A 51 -2.73 -13.16 -12.67
N ASN A 52 -3.53 -12.13 -12.39
CA ASN A 52 -3.51 -11.42 -11.12
C ASN A 52 -4.49 -12.05 -10.12
N PHE A 53 -3.96 -12.57 -9.01
CA PHE A 53 -4.78 -13.22 -7.98
C PHE A 53 -5.81 -12.28 -7.34
N TYR A 54 -5.61 -10.94 -7.40
CA TYR A 54 -6.62 -9.98 -6.95
C TYR A 54 -7.93 -10.07 -7.74
N TYR A 55 -7.87 -10.32 -9.05
CA TYR A 55 -9.08 -10.42 -9.88
C TYR A 55 -9.92 -11.61 -9.43
N HIS A 56 -9.28 -12.76 -9.22
CA HIS A 56 -9.95 -13.94 -8.69
C HIS A 56 -10.52 -13.72 -7.28
N GLN A 57 -9.83 -12.97 -6.42
CA GLN A 57 -10.34 -12.64 -5.08
C GLN A 57 -11.58 -11.75 -5.15
N GLU A 58 -11.57 -10.69 -5.98
CA GLU A 58 -12.72 -9.80 -6.18
C GLU A 58 -13.91 -10.54 -6.80
N ASP A 59 -13.69 -11.37 -7.82
CA ASP A 59 -14.75 -12.14 -8.47
C ASP A 59 -15.39 -13.15 -7.50
N LYS A 60 -14.56 -13.85 -6.72
CA LYS A 60 -15.06 -14.81 -5.75
C LYS A 60 -15.82 -14.13 -4.60
N LEU A 61 -15.37 -12.95 -4.18
CA LEU A 61 -16.06 -12.15 -3.17
C LEU A 61 -17.45 -11.75 -3.67
N ALA A 62 -17.52 -11.13 -4.86
CA ALA A 62 -18.78 -10.67 -5.45
C ALA A 62 -19.79 -11.82 -5.59
N ALA A 63 -19.37 -12.96 -6.14
CA ALA A 63 -20.25 -14.13 -6.30
C ALA A 63 -20.78 -14.67 -4.95
N VAL A 64 -19.90 -14.81 -3.94
CA VAL A 64 -20.32 -15.33 -2.63
C VAL A 64 -21.23 -14.36 -1.88
N THR A 65 -21.00 -13.05 -2.02
CA THR A 65 -21.85 -12.05 -1.39
C THR A 65 -23.22 -11.95 -2.05
N GLU A 66 -23.30 -12.17 -3.36
CA GLU A 66 -24.57 -12.25 -4.10
C GLU A 66 -25.41 -13.44 -3.61
N ASP A 67 -24.80 -14.63 -3.48
CA ASP A 67 -25.47 -15.84 -2.97
C ASP A 67 -26.01 -15.69 -1.53
N HIS A 68 -25.37 -14.85 -0.71
CA HIS A 68 -25.69 -14.70 0.72
C HIS A 68 -26.37 -13.37 1.08
N GLY A 69 -26.57 -12.46 0.13
CA GLY A 69 -27.21 -11.16 0.35
C GLY A 69 -26.36 -10.18 1.19
N TRP A 70 -25.04 -10.34 1.18
CA TRP A 70 -24.12 -9.43 1.88
C TRP A 70 -23.67 -8.28 0.99
N ASN A 71 -23.24 -7.19 1.61
CA ASN A 71 -22.47 -6.16 0.91
C ASN A 71 -20.98 -6.51 0.89
N TRP A 72 -20.25 -5.93 -0.06
CA TRP A 72 -18.80 -6.00 -0.07
C TRP A 72 -18.14 -4.66 -0.36
N THR A 73 -16.92 -4.48 0.13
CA THR A 73 -16.04 -3.38 -0.27
C THR A 73 -14.62 -3.88 -0.48
N VAL A 74 -13.90 -3.25 -1.41
CA VAL A 74 -12.49 -3.56 -1.69
C VAL A 74 -11.64 -2.31 -1.50
N SER A 75 -10.50 -2.45 -0.81
CA SER A 75 -9.47 -1.40 -0.77
C SER A 75 -8.22 -1.80 -1.53
N ARG A 76 -7.68 -0.87 -2.32
CA ARG A 76 -6.47 -1.01 -3.13
C ARG A 76 -5.42 -0.01 -2.63
N PRO A 77 -4.76 -0.27 -1.50
CA PRO A 77 -3.71 0.61 -0.99
C PRO A 77 -2.47 0.59 -1.89
N CYS A 78 -1.74 1.70 -1.89
CA CYS A 78 -0.37 1.81 -2.38
C CYS A 78 0.61 1.23 -1.34
N ALA A 79 1.90 1.60 -1.41
CA ALA A 79 2.90 1.17 -0.45
C ALA A 79 2.47 1.52 0.98
N ILE A 80 2.49 0.53 1.88
CA ILE A 80 2.12 0.69 3.29
C ILE A 80 3.42 0.76 4.11
N PRO A 81 3.94 1.96 4.41
CA PRO A 81 5.11 2.09 5.26
C PRO A 81 4.75 1.70 6.70
N GLY A 82 5.67 1.00 7.37
CA GLY A 82 5.51 0.60 8.76
C GLY A 82 6.05 -0.80 9.07
N TYR A 83 5.77 -1.26 10.27
CA TYR A 83 6.19 -2.56 10.78
C TYR A 83 4.97 -3.35 11.25
N SER A 84 4.96 -4.64 10.92
CA SER A 84 4.05 -5.64 11.49
C SER A 84 4.78 -6.97 11.57
N LYS A 85 4.57 -7.72 12.66
CA LYS A 85 5.22 -9.02 12.88
C LYS A 85 4.76 -10.00 11.79
N GLY A 86 5.73 -10.66 11.14
CA GLY A 86 5.44 -11.60 10.05
C GLY A 86 5.05 -10.95 8.72
N ASN A 87 5.19 -9.63 8.58
CA ASN A 87 4.97 -8.96 7.30
C ASN A 87 6.11 -9.30 6.31
N TRP A 88 5.72 -9.82 5.15
CA TRP A 88 6.63 -10.15 4.05
C TRP A 88 6.94 -8.97 3.12
N MET A 89 6.20 -7.86 3.23
CA MET A 89 6.36 -6.67 2.37
C MET A 89 6.42 -5.39 3.20
N SER A 90 7.60 -5.08 3.76
CA SER A 90 7.84 -3.79 4.44
C SER A 90 9.06 -3.06 3.89
N VAL A 91 8.81 -1.97 3.16
CA VAL A 91 9.89 -1.07 2.72
C VAL A 91 10.59 -0.42 3.91
N SER A 92 9.86 -0.12 4.99
CA SER A 92 10.41 0.55 6.18
C SER A 92 11.38 -0.35 6.93
N VAL A 93 11.03 -1.63 7.12
CA VAL A 93 11.91 -2.60 7.78
C VAL A 93 13.13 -2.89 6.92
N THR A 94 12.95 -3.13 5.63
CA THR A 94 14.07 -3.38 4.71
C THR A 94 15.04 -2.20 4.67
N ALA A 95 14.52 -0.96 4.56
CA ALA A 95 15.35 0.23 4.58
C ALA A 95 16.08 0.42 5.93
N ALA A 96 15.41 0.12 7.04
CA ALA A 96 16.03 0.17 8.36
C ALA A 96 17.17 -0.84 8.49
N LEU A 97 16.94 -2.11 8.12
CA LEU A 97 17.94 -3.18 8.16
C LEU A 97 19.16 -2.85 7.29
N TYR A 98 18.94 -2.42 6.05
CA TYR A 98 20.03 -1.98 5.17
C TYR A 98 20.85 -0.85 5.81
N ALA A 99 20.17 0.15 6.37
CA ALA A 99 20.86 1.27 6.97
C ALA A 99 21.51 0.97 8.33
N PHE A 100 21.07 -0.09 9.04
CA PHE A 100 21.78 -0.64 10.19
C PHE A 100 23.01 -1.42 9.74
N GLY A 101 22.89 -2.24 8.69
CA GLY A 101 24.01 -2.96 8.09
C GLY A 101 25.14 -2.03 7.66
N CYS A 102 24.85 -0.98 6.89
CA CYS A 102 25.87 0.00 6.51
C CYS A 102 26.55 0.63 7.72
N LYS A 103 25.81 0.88 8.82
CA LYS A 103 26.39 1.44 10.04
C LYS A 103 27.33 0.45 10.73
N GLU A 104 26.95 -0.83 10.78
CA GLU A 104 27.72 -1.89 11.43
C GLU A 104 29.05 -2.14 10.71
N PHE A 105 29.04 -2.09 9.38
CA PHE A 105 30.23 -2.31 8.54
C PHE A 105 31.02 -1.03 8.21
N ASP A 106 30.69 0.11 8.85
CA ASP A 106 31.27 1.44 8.56
C ASP A 106 31.20 1.86 7.07
N GLU A 107 30.14 1.43 6.38
CA GLU A 107 29.89 1.76 4.98
C GLU A 107 29.05 3.04 4.84
N LYS A 108 29.24 3.71 3.70
CA LYS A 108 28.39 4.84 3.31
C LYS A 108 27.00 4.33 2.92
N LEU A 109 25.99 5.07 3.38
CA LEU A 109 24.60 4.76 3.07
C LEU A 109 24.24 5.21 1.64
N HIS A 110 24.35 4.30 0.67
CA HIS A 110 24.01 4.56 -0.73
C HIS A 110 22.55 4.24 -1.02
N TYR A 111 21.91 4.96 -1.95
CA TYR A 111 20.58 4.59 -2.44
C TYR A 111 20.68 3.30 -3.28
N PRO A 112 19.95 2.22 -2.92
CA PRO A 112 20.11 0.93 -3.59
C PRO A 112 19.25 0.79 -4.86
N GLY A 113 18.48 1.81 -5.24
CA GLY A 113 17.53 1.76 -6.35
C GLY A 113 17.99 2.50 -7.60
N PRO A 114 17.25 2.37 -8.72
CA PRO A 114 17.50 3.13 -9.95
C PRO A 114 17.34 4.64 -9.72
N LEU A 115 18.20 5.47 -10.31
CA LEU A 115 18.15 6.93 -10.16
C LEU A 115 16.79 7.54 -10.55
N VAL A 116 16.10 6.96 -11.54
CA VAL A 116 14.75 7.39 -11.91
C VAL A 116 13.77 7.32 -10.74
N CYS A 117 13.92 6.35 -9.84
CA CYS A 117 13.09 6.21 -8.64
C CYS A 117 13.53 7.14 -7.50
N TYR A 118 14.76 7.66 -7.53
CA TYR A 118 15.30 8.50 -6.47
C TYR A 118 14.56 9.85 -6.36
N ASP A 119 14.31 10.48 -7.50
CA ASP A 119 13.63 11.78 -7.59
C ASP A 119 12.13 11.67 -7.90
N MET A 120 11.65 10.45 -8.20
CA MET A 120 10.23 10.20 -8.46
C MET A 120 9.38 10.41 -7.21
N GLY A 121 8.28 11.14 -7.37
CA GLY A 121 7.24 11.22 -6.35
C GLY A 121 6.45 9.91 -6.29
N TYR A 122 6.41 9.29 -5.11
CA TYR A 122 5.61 8.10 -4.85
C TYR A 122 4.52 8.39 -3.80
N ASP A 123 3.42 7.67 -3.93
CA ASP A 123 2.30 7.71 -3.00
C ASP A 123 2.41 6.59 -1.96
N ASN A 124 1.77 6.76 -0.81
CA ASN A 124 1.76 5.80 0.29
C ASN A 124 0.39 5.77 0.95
N SER A 125 0.08 4.63 1.57
CA SER A 125 -1.18 4.42 2.27
C SER A 125 -0.85 3.88 3.66
N THR A 126 -0.72 4.79 4.63
CA THR A 126 -0.34 4.40 6.00
C THR A 126 -1.33 3.38 6.56
N ALA A 127 -0.86 2.46 7.41
CA ALA A 127 -1.73 1.45 8.00
C ALA A 127 -2.92 2.07 8.75
N LYS A 128 -2.70 3.22 9.40
CA LYS A 128 -3.75 3.98 10.09
C LYS A 128 -4.81 4.50 9.12
N ASN A 129 -4.40 5.20 8.06
CA ASN A 129 -5.34 5.72 7.06
C ASN A 129 -6.12 4.59 6.38
N ASN A 130 -5.46 3.46 6.10
CA ASN A 130 -6.13 2.29 5.55
C ASN A 130 -7.21 1.79 6.51
N ALA A 131 -6.87 1.55 7.78
CA ALA A 131 -7.83 1.04 8.75
C ALA A 131 -9.05 1.98 8.92
N GLU A 132 -8.81 3.28 9.05
CA GLU A 132 -9.88 4.28 9.18
C GLU A 132 -10.79 4.31 7.94
N PHE A 133 -10.19 4.30 6.74
CA PHE A 133 -10.96 4.30 5.50
C PHE A 133 -11.73 2.99 5.29
N GLN A 134 -11.15 1.85 5.63
CA GLN A 134 -11.81 0.55 5.48
C GLN A 134 -13.04 0.46 6.37
N LEU A 135 -12.95 0.95 7.61
CA LEU A 135 -14.10 1.03 8.51
C LEU A 135 -15.19 1.93 7.92
N TYR A 136 -14.81 3.13 7.47
CA TYR A 136 -15.73 4.05 6.82
C TYR A 136 -16.42 3.43 5.59
N ALA A 137 -15.66 2.77 4.72
CA ALA A 137 -16.17 2.15 3.50
C ALA A 137 -17.17 1.03 3.80
N VAL A 138 -16.91 0.20 4.81
CA VAL A 138 -17.82 -0.89 5.21
C VAL A 138 -19.19 -0.36 5.66
N GLU A 139 -19.21 0.80 6.30
CA GLU A 139 -20.43 1.44 6.81
C GLU A 139 -21.18 2.27 5.76
N ASN A 140 -20.46 2.88 4.81
CA ASN A 140 -21.01 3.92 3.93
C ASN A 140 -21.03 3.54 2.44
N ALA A 141 -20.45 2.41 2.06
CA ALA A 141 -20.40 1.96 0.68
C ALA A 141 -20.80 0.50 0.54
N HIS A 142 -21.39 0.18 -0.60
CA HIS A 142 -21.85 -1.15 -0.94
C HIS A 142 -21.41 -1.51 -2.34
N ASN A 143 -20.76 -2.65 -2.46
CA ASN A 143 -20.38 -3.31 -3.71
C ASN A 143 -19.45 -2.44 -4.57
N ARG A 144 -18.41 -1.85 -3.94
CA ARG A 144 -17.44 -0.96 -4.59
C ARG A 144 -16.00 -1.23 -4.17
N ALA A 145 -15.08 -0.95 -5.09
CA ALA A 145 -13.65 -0.91 -4.84
C ALA A 145 -13.16 0.54 -4.75
N PHE A 146 -12.10 0.77 -3.97
CA PHE A 146 -11.53 2.08 -3.70
C PHE A 146 -9.99 2.04 -3.69
N SER A 147 -9.36 3.00 -4.36
CA SER A 147 -7.93 3.26 -4.21
C SER A 147 -7.69 4.10 -2.97
N ILE A 148 -6.79 3.64 -2.10
CA ILE A 148 -6.37 4.45 -0.94
C ILE A 148 -5.01 5.02 -1.24
N ASN A 149 -4.93 6.33 -1.41
CA ASN A 149 -3.70 7.05 -1.72
C ASN A 149 -3.74 8.42 -1.01
N MET A 150 -2.58 9.05 -0.77
CA MET A 150 -2.52 10.31 -0.01
C MET A 150 -3.20 11.48 -0.73
N VAL A 151 -3.51 11.34 -2.02
CA VAL A 151 -4.30 12.31 -2.79
C VAL A 151 -5.79 12.24 -2.41
N ASN A 152 -6.29 11.07 -2.00
CA ASN A 152 -7.68 10.83 -1.59
C ASN A 152 -7.95 11.18 -0.11
N ARG A 153 -7.42 12.30 0.40
CA ARG A 153 -7.97 12.87 1.65
C ARG A 153 -9.32 13.50 1.34
N ILE A 154 -10.38 12.97 1.95
CA ILE A 154 -11.67 13.63 2.12
C ILE A 154 -11.39 15.04 2.69
N ASN A 155 -11.61 16.06 1.87
CA ASN A 155 -11.49 17.50 2.18
C ASN A 155 -10.18 17.99 2.84
N SER A 156 -9.17 18.34 2.03
CA SER A 156 -8.38 19.55 2.30
C SER A 156 -7.65 20.02 1.04
N ALA A 157 -7.94 21.25 0.64
CA ALA A 157 -7.30 21.94 -0.47
C ALA A 157 -5.78 22.05 -0.27
N HIS A 158 -5.04 21.93 -1.39
CA HIS A 158 -3.61 22.23 -1.55
C HIS A 158 -2.61 21.28 -0.85
N SER A 159 -1.72 20.69 -1.68
CA SER A 159 -0.54 19.86 -1.35
C SER A 159 -0.78 18.41 -0.90
N GLY A 160 -1.15 17.54 -1.86
CA GLY A 160 -0.88 16.12 -1.72
C GLY A 160 0.63 15.89 -1.64
N HIS A 161 1.17 15.71 -0.44
CA HIS A 161 2.60 15.47 -0.22
C HIS A 161 3.00 14.09 -0.77
N ARG A 162 3.24 14.01 -2.08
CA ARG A 162 4.01 12.91 -2.65
C ARG A 162 5.40 12.92 -2.02
N LEU A 163 5.80 11.80 -1.45
CA LEU A 163 7.16 11.65 -0.93
C LEU A 163 8.08 11.38 -2.12
N GLN A 164 9.27 11.95 -2.09
CA GLN A 164 10.35 11.54 -3.00
C GLN A 164 11.31 10.65 -2.21
N HIS A 165 11.92 9.65 -2.84
CA HIS A 165 12.90 8.82 -2.12
C HIS A 165 14.05 9.70 -1.60
N ASN A 166 14.47 10.69 -2.38
CA ASN A 166 15.52 11.62 -1.98
C ASN A 166 15.26 12.33 -0.64
N SER A 167 14.00 12.60 -0.25
CA SER A 167 13.70 13.34 0.98
C SER A 167 13.93 12.47 2.22
N VAL A 168 13.62 11.18 2.10
CA VAL A 168 13.89 10.15 3.12
C VAL A 168 15.40 9.94 3.29
N TRP A 169 16.16 9.83 2.19
CA TRP A 169 17.61 9.58 2.25
C TRP A 169 18.40 10.82 2.69
N LYS A 170 17.99 12.03 2.28
CA LYS A 170 18.63 13.30 2.71
C LYS A 170 18.39 13.60 4.20
N PHE A 171 17.24 13.23 4.77
CA PHE A 171 16.95 13.44 6.19
C PHE A 171 18.01 12.79 7.10
N ARG A 172 18.51 11.60 6.74
CA ARG A 172 19.51 10.88 7.54
C ARG A 172 20.93 11.42 7.38
N HIS A 173 21.32 11.94 6.20
CA HIS A 173 22.61 12.63 6.06
C HIS A 173 22.74 13.83 7.00
N ARG A 174 21.64 14.57 7.24
CA ARG A 174 21.62 15.66 8.22
C ARG A 174 21.72 15.17 9.66
N GLN A 175 20.99 14.11 10.03
CA GLN A 175 21.03 13.54 11.38
C GLN A 175 22.41 12.93 11.73
N ILE A 176 23.07 12.27 10.76
CA ILE A 176 24.43 11.73 10.94
C ILE A 176 25.43 12.89 11.18
N LYS A 177 25.36 13.97 10.40
CA LYS A 177 26.19 15.18 10.64
C LYS A 177 25.96 15.78 12.03
N MET A 178 24.71 15.91 12.47
CA MET A 178 24.39 16.45 13.80
C MET A 178 24.89 15.55 14.94
N SER A 179 24.85 14.22 14.78
CA SER A 179 25.37 13.28 15.78
C SER A 179 26.90 13.30 15.92
N LYS A 180 27.62 13.58 14.83
CA LYS A 180 29.09 13.77 14.85
C LYS A 180 29.49 15.11 15.48
N LEU A 181 28.73 16.18 15.25
CA LEU A 181 28.96 17.48 15.88
C LEU A 181 28.76 17.44 17.41
N ARG A 182 27.79 16.64 17.88
CA ARG A 182 27.49 16.49 19.32
C ARG A 182 28.49 15.63 20.08
N LYS A 183 29.31 14.83 19.39
CA LYS A 183 30.39 14.00 19.97
C LYS A 183 31.78 14.65 19.89
N GLY A 184 31.90 15.79 19.20
CA GLY A 184 33.15 16.57 19.09
C GLY A 184 33.20 17.79 20.01
N SER A 185 32.28 17.91 20.97
CA SER A 185 32.16 19.03 21.90
C SER A 185 32.22 18.59 23.37
N SER A 186 32.99 17.54 23.66
CA SER A 186 33.31 17.06 25.01
C SER A 186 34.80 16.79 25.11
#